data_AF-A0A8C1SJ32-F1
#
_entry.id   AF-A0A8C1SJ32-F1
#
_cell.length_a   1.000
_cell.length_b   1.000
_cell.length_c   1.000
_cell.angle_alpha   90.00
_cell.angle_beta   90.00
_cell.angle_gamma   90.00
#
_symmetry.space_group_name_H-M   'P 1'
#
loop_
_entity.id
_entity.type
_entity.pdbx_description
1 polymer ?
#
loop_
_entity_poly.entity_id
_entity_poly.type
_entity_poly.pdbx_seq_one_letter_code
_entity_poly.pdbx_strand_id
1 'polypeptide(L)'
;THTHSLPLTQTHTHSHSLTQTHTHTHTHPHTLSLSLTHTLPLSLSLSLSLSHTHTQSDRSKDADASLTAFVVIAMQEAREICAGSVASLHESIRKAVSFLEGRLPQLTNPYAVAMMSYAMANENKLNKDILMKHSSQHEAGRSWTVPGQHHHSLEATAYAVLALVKAKDFDKAGEAVHWLNRQQSHYGGSGTTQATIMVFQAVAEYRTQVKDRQNFNLDVELSVAGRSKPVRYTIKRENAHLTWSHKMEINKEFNVTARGTGRATLSVLPLYYARPVEKKSDCTFFDLTVKMEKDNEGKIEFIYKLTMDFIYKSDKTDATMTILDVGLPTGFEVEESDLKQLSSGKERYIQKFEMNKVLSERGSLILYLDKVSHKEKEVISFRMHQMLDVGLLQPAAVTIYEYYSPDARCTMFYHPERTDAAIYRLCKGDLCLCAEENCSFQKKNNVRDEERLNRVCEPGMDYIYKVTVVGMDLKQDSDIYDMKVELVLKEGTLYY
;
A
#
# COMPACT_ATOMS: atom_id res chain seq x y z
N THR A 1 -31.86 -21.72 0.34
CA THR A 1 -31.99 -20.27 0.65
C THR A 1 -30.70 -19.79 1.28
N HIS A 2 -29.67 -19.55 0.46
CA HIS A 2 -28.42 -18.91 0.89
C HIS A 2 -28.30 -17.59 0.13
N THR A 3 -28.76 -16.51 0.73
CA THR A 3 -28.48 -15.15 0.28
C THR A 3 -27.05 -14.82 0.67
N HIS A 4 -26.10 -14.97 -0.25
CA HIS A 4 -24.80 -14.32 -0.14
C HIS A 4 -25.03 -12.81 -0.25
N SER A 5 -25.07 -12.10 0.87
CA SER A 5 -25.07 -10.64 0.89
C SER A 5 -23.65 -10.17 0.54
N LEU A 6 -23.42 -9.82 -0.72
CA LEU A 6 -22.23 -9.07 -1.14
C LEU A 6 -22.32 -7.65 -0.54
N PRO A 7 -21.25 -7.09 0.04
CA PRO A 7 -21.25 -5.72 0.55
C PRO A 7 -21.55 -4.71 -0.59
N LEU A 8 -22.34 -3.67 -0.28
CA LEU A 8 -22.82 -2.63 -1.22
C LEU A 8 -21.69 -1.97 -2.04
N THR A 9 -20.49 -1.86 -1.46
CA THR A 9 -19.29 -1.29 -2.09
C THR A 9 -18.72 -2.18 -3.20
N GLN A 10 -18.74 -3.50 -3.00
CA GLN A 10 -18.38 -4.46 -4.05
C GLN A 10 -19.42 -4.44 -5.18
N THR A 11 -20.71 -4.30 -4.85
CA THR A 11 -21.78 -4.20 -5.86
C THR A 11 -21.69 -2.91 -6.69
N HIS A 12 -21.35 -1.77 -6.08
CA HIS A 12 -21.10 -0.52 -6.80
C HIS A 12 -19.89 -0.63 -7.73
N THR A 13 -18.72 -1.05 -7.21
CA THR A 13 -17.50 -1.16 -8.02
C THR A 13 -17.71 -2.11 -9.20
N HIS A 14 -18.45 -3.21 -8.98
CA HIS A 14 -18.81 -4.16 -10.03
C HIS A 14 -19.80 -3.57 -11.05
N SER A 15 -20.82 -2.82 -10.63
CA SER A 15 -21.79 -2.18 -11.55
C SER A 15 -21.18 -1.03 -12.35
N HIS A 16 -20.36 -0.19 -11.71
CA HIS A 16 -19.60 0.89 -12.35
C HIS A 16 -18.63 0.34 -13.41
N SER A 17 -17.78 -0.63 -13.04
CA SER A 17 -16.88 -1.29 -13.98
C SER A 17 -17.62 -1.98 -15.13
N LEU A 18 -18.69 -2.73 -14.83
CA LEU A 18 -19.48 -3.42 -15.86
C LEU A 18 -20.13 -2.46 -16.86
N THR A 19 -20.58 -1.29 -16.39
CA THR A 19 -21.20 -0.24 -17.22
C THR A 19 -20.16 0.36 -18.17
N GLN A 20 -18.97 0.68 -17.67
CA GLN A 20 -17.89 1.18 -18.51
C GLN A 20 -17.41 0.13 -19.52
N THR A 21 -17.30 -1.15 -19.11
CA THR A 21 -16.90 -2.22 -20.02
C THR A 21 -17.97 -2.59 -21.05
N HIS A 22 -19.26 -2.32 -20.78
CA HIS A 22 -20.34 -2.59 -21.75
C HIS A 22 -20.16 -1.81 -23.06
N THR A 23 -19.49 -0.65 -23.02
CA THR A 23 -19.21 0.15 -24.21
C THR A 23 -18.17 -0.50 -25.14
N HIS A 24 -17.35 -1.42 -24.63
CA HIS A 24 -16.24 -2.04 -25.36
C HIS A 24 -16.35 -3.57 -25.47
N THR A 25 -17.17 -4.21 -24.65
CA THR A 25 -17.40 -5.66 -24.62
C THR A 25 -18.88 -5.94 -24.35
N HIS A 26 -19.49 -6.93 -25.01
CA HIS A 26 -20.88 -7.31 -24.74
C HIS A 26 -21.00 -7.93 -23.34
N THR A 27 -21.31 -7.11 -22.33
CA THR A 27 -21.70 -7.60 -20.99
C THR A 27 -23.21 -7.87 -20.99
N HIS A 28 -23.66 -8.93 -20.29
CA HIS A 28 -25.08 -9.28 -20.28
C HIS A 28 -25.91 -8.20 -19.54
N PRO A 29 -26.81 -7.47 -20.23
CA PRO A 29 -27.56 -6.36 -19.63
C PRO A 29 -28.53 -6.84 -18.54
N HIS A 30 -28.97 -8.09 -18.62
CA HIS A 30 -29.77 -8.73 -17.57
C HIS A 30 -29.04 -8.80 -16.23
N THR A 31 -27.75 -9.13 -16.19
CA THR A 31 -26.96 -9.22 -14.95
C THR A 31 -26.80 -7.84 -14.29
N LEU A 32 -26.54 -6.80 -15.09
CA LEU A 32 -26.51 -5.41 -14.64
C LEU A 32 -27.87 -4.98 -14.06
N SER A 33 -28.96 -5.22 -14.79
CA SER A 33 -30.31 -4.89 -14.33
C SER A 33 -30.71 -5.64 -13.06
N LEU A 34 -30.29 -6.90 -12.89
CA LEU A 34 -30.49 -7.70 -11.67
C LEU A 34 -29.72 -7.14 -10.48
N SER A 35 -28.47 -6.69 -10.68
CA SER A 35 -27.68 -6.04 -9.63
C SER A 35 -28.31 -4.71 -9.18
N LEU A 36 -28.77 -3.90 -10.13
CA LEU A 36 -29.44 -2.61 -9.88
C LEU A 36 -30.80 -2.81 -9.19
N THR A 37 -31.58 -3.81 -9.59
CA THR A 37 -32.86 -4.15 -8.93
C THR A 37 -32.69 -4.73 -7.54
N HIS A 38 -31.54 -5.31 -7.18
CA HIS A 38 -31.22 -5.68 -5.79
C HIS A 38 -30.76 -4.47 -4.97
N THR A 39 -30.02 -3.50 -5.55
CA THR A 39 -29.60 -2.29 -4.84
C THR A 39 -30.74 -1.30 -4.58
N LEU A 40 -31.74 -1.22 -5.47
CA LEU A 40 -32.91 -0.33 -5.35
C LEU A 40 -33.73 -0.55 -4.06
N PRO A 41 -34.19 -1.76 -3.70
CA PRO A 41 -34.92 -1.99 -2.45
C PRO A 41 -34.02 -1.88 -1.21
N LEU A 42 -32.73 -2.22 -1.30
CA LEU A 42 -31.78 -2.05 -0.19
C LEU A 42 -31.47 -0.57 0.11
N SER A 43 -31.41 0.30 -0.92
CA SER A 43 -31.19 1.74 -0.74
C SER A 43 -32.38 2.48 -0.12
N LEU A 44 -33.61 1.97 -0.31
CA LEU A 44 -34.84 2.55 0.23
C LEU A 44 -35.22 2.03 1.62
N SER A 45 -34.68 0.89 2.05
CA SER A 45 -35.03 0.24 3.33
C SER A 45 -33.91 0.22 4.38
N LEU A 46 -32.66 0.52 3.99
CA LEU A 46 -31.50 0.46 4.89
C LEU A 46 -30.66 1.74 4.80
N SER A 47 -31.28 2.91 5.02
CA SER A 47 -30.55 4.14 5.34
C SER A 47 -29.86 4.10 6.71
N LEU A 48 -29.84 2.94 7.39
CA LEU A 48 -29.44 2.82 8.81
C LEU A 48 -28.47 1.68 9.13
N SER A 49 -27.96 0.85 8.20
CA SER A 49 -27.12 -0.28 8.64
C SER A 49 -26.00 -0.83 7.73
N LEU A 50 -25.60 -0.19 6.63
CA LEU A 50 -24.35 -0.57 5.94
C LEU A 50 -23.41 0.61 5.72
N SER A 51 -22.80 1.04 6.84
CA SER A 51 -21.69 2.01 6.89
C SER A 51 -20.30 1.34 6.74
N HIS A 52 -20.25 0.01 6.65
CA HIS A 52 -18.99 -0.73 6.69
C HIS A 52 -18.53 -1.04 5.27
N THR A 53 -17.56 -0.29 4.75
CA THR A 53 -16.40 -0.82 4.00
C THR A 53 -15.57 0.26 3.31
N HIS A 54 -16.06 1.49 3.04
CA HIS A 54 -15.31 2.46 2.21
C HIS A 54 -15.17 3.88 2.78
N THR A 55 -16.06 4.32 3.67
CA THR A 55 -16.08 5.72 4.10
C THR A 55 -15.55 5.87 5.50
N GLN A 56 -14.23 5.80 5.66
CA GLN A 56 -13.52 6.23 6.87
C GLN A 56 -13.28 7.75 6.87
N SER A 57 -14.25 8.52 6.38
CA SER A 57 -14.31 9.94 6.69
C SER A 57 -15.37 10.18 7.75
N ASP A 58 -15.11 9.57 8.90
CA ASP A 58 -15.78 9.82 10.17
C ASP A 58 -17.28 9.45 10.12
N ARG A 59 -17.87 9.01 11.24
CA ARG A 59 -19.33 9.14 11.41
C ARG A 59 -19.68 10.62 11.63
N SER A 60 -19.09 11.48 10.81
CA SER A 60 -19.49 12.85 10.58
C SER A 60 -20.89 12.83 9.99
N LYS A 61 -21.60 13.93 10.16
CA LYS A 61 -22.96 14.17 9.67
C LYS A 61 -23.15 13.91 8.15
N ASP A 62 -22.08 13.61 7.42
CA ASP A 62 -21.99 13.59 5.96
C ASP A 62 -21.90 12.17 5.37
N ALA A 63 -21.88 11.11 6.20
CA ALA A 63 -21.74 9.71 5.75
C ALA A 63 -22.93 9.24 4.87
N ASP A 64 -24.16 9.51 5.30
CA ASP A 64 -25.37 9.13 4.56
C ASP A 64 -25.42 9.84 3.19
N ALA A 65 -24.99 11.09 3.15
CA ALA A 65 -24.91 11.88 1.93
C ALA A 65 -23.84 11.34 0.97
N SER A 66 -22.69 10.91 1.53
CA SER A 66 -21.61 10.30 0.77
C SER A 66 -22.01 8.97 0.14
N LEU A 67 -22.62 8.06 0.92
CA LEU A 67 -23.11 6.77 0.42
C LEU A 67 -24.21 6.95 -0.63
N THR A 68 -25.14 7.89 -0.40
CA THR A 68 -26.20 8.19 -1.37
C THR A 68 -25.61 8.72 -2.67
N ALA A 69 -24.63 9.63 -2.62
CA ALA A 69 -23.96 10.14 -3.82
C ALA A 69 -23.25 9.03 -4.60
N PHE A 70 -22.51 8.16 -3.90
CA PHE A 70 -21.83 7.02 -4.49
C PHE A 70 -22.81 6.12 -5.25
N VAL A 71 -23.90 5.68 -4.62
CA VAL A 71 -24.92 4.84 -5.28
C VAL A 71 -25.58 5.54 -6.48
N VAL A 72 -25.90 6.83 -6.35
CA VAL A 72 -26.53 7.61 -7.42
C VAL A 72 -25.61 7.75 -8.63
N ILE A 73 -24.31 7.93 -8.44
CA ILE A 73 -23.33 8.00 -9.54
C ILE A 73 -23.39 6.72 -10.38
N ALA A 74 -23.34 5.54 -9.76
CA ALA A 74 -23.49 4.28 -10.50
C ALA A 74 -24.84 4.16 -11.21
N MET A 75 -25.94 4.57 -10.56
CA MET A 75 -27.27 4.55 -11.19
C MET A 75 -27.36 5.51 -12.39
N GLN A 76 -26.70 6.67 -12.32
CA GLN A 76 -26.63 7.65 -13.41
C GLN A 76 -25.81 7.13 -14.59
N GLU A 77 -24.66 6.49 -14.32
CA GLU A 77 -23.83 5.90 -15.37
C GLU A 77 -24.55 4.71 -16.06
N ALA A 78 -25.29 3.90 -15.30
CA ALA A 78 -26.06 2.77 -15.84
C ALA A 78 -27.42 3.16 -16.44
N ARG A 79 -27.79 4.45 -16.43
CA ARG A 79 -29.11 4.93 -16.87
C ARG A 79 -29.43 4.50 -18.30
N GLU A 80 -28.51 4.71 -19.24
CA GLU A 80 -28.73 4.41 -20.66
C GLU A 80 -28.91 2.91 -20.94
N ILE A 81 -28.31 2.05 -20.11
CA ILE A 81 -28.36 0.59 -20.27
C ILE A 81 -29.63 0.03 -19.62
N CYS A 82 -29.99 0.52 -18.43
CA CYS A 82 -31.05 -0.06 -17.60
C CYS A 82 -32.40 0.67 -17.66
N ALA A 83 -32.50 1.80 -18.39
CA ALA A 83 -33.75 2.57 -18.52
C ALA A 83 -34.95 1.72 -18.99
N GLY A 84 -34.73 0.78 -19.91
CA GLY A 84 -35.80 -0.10 -20.43
C GLY A 84 -36.16 -1.28 -19.51
N SER A 85 -35.24 -1.70 -18.63
CA SER A 85 -35.44 -2.88 -17.77
C SER A 85 -35.93 -2.53 -16.37
N VAL A 86 -35.70 -1.30 -15.90
CA VAL A 86 -36.00 -0.87 -14.53
C VAL A 86 -36.81 0.42 -14.53
N ALA A 87 -38.13 0.29 -14.50
CA ALA A 87 -39.05 1.42 -14.57
C ALA A 87 -38.89 2.44 -13.42
N SER A 88 -38.46 2.00 -12.24
CA SER A 88 -38.27 2.86 -11.07
C SER A 88 -36.93 3.61 -11.04
N LEU A 89 -36.02 3.34 -11.98
CA LEU A 89 -34.66 3.88 -11.97
C LEU A 89 -34.64 5.42 -12.02
N HIS A 90 -35.40 5.99 -12.96
CA HIS A 90 -35.45 7.44 -13.15
C HIS A 90 -35.97 8.17 -11.89
N GLU A 91 -37.07 7.69 -11.32
CA GLU A 91 -37.67 8.29 -10.12
C GLU A 91 -36.77 8.13 -8.88
N SER A 92 -36.05 7.01 -8.78
CA SER A 92 -35.09 6.78 -7.68
C SER A 92 -33.90 7.73 -7.76
N ILE A 93 -33.34 7.93 -8.96
CA ILE A 93 -32.27 8.93 -9.18
C ILE A 93 -32.79 10.33 -8.81
N ARG A 94 -33.99 10.70 -9.28
CA ARG A 94 -34.57 12.02 -9.01
C ARG A 94 -34.73 12.30 -7.51
N LYS A 95 -35.24 11.34 -6.74
CA LYS A 95 -35.40 11.45 -5.28
C LYS A 95 -34.06 11.60 -4.58
N ALA A 96 -33.08 10.78 -4.95
CA ALA A 96 -31.76 10.81 -4.33
C ALA A 96 -31.03 12.11 -4.64
N VAL A 97 -31.09 12.62 -5.88
CA VAL A 97 -30.55 13.93 -6.26
C VAL A 97 -31.21 15.06 -5.47
N SER A 98 -32.53 15.01 -5.28
CA SER A 98 -33.24 16.01 -4.46
C SER A 98 -32.80 15.99 -2.98
N PHE A 99 -32.51 14.81 -2.42
CA PHE A 99 -31.97 14.68 -1.07
C PHE A 99 -30.56 15.29 -0.98
N LEU A 100 -29.69 14.97 -1.93
CA LEU A 100 -28.33 15.50 -2.00
C LEU A 100 -28.33 17.04 -2.14
N GLU A 101 -29.32 17.60 -2.84
CA GLU A 101 -29.44 19.05 -3.08
C GLU A 101 -29.70 19.81 -1.77
N GLY A 102 -30.56 19.26 -0.91
CA GLY A 102 -30.80 19.83 0.42
C GLY A 102 -29.62 19.68 1.39
N ARG A 103 -28.76 18.66 1.21
CA ARG A 103 -27.63 18.39 2.09
C ARG A 103 -26.35 19.12 1.71
N LEU A 104 -26.14 19.39 0.42
CA LEU A 104 -24.90 19.96 -0.12
C LEU A 104 -24.38 21.21 0.63
N PRO A 105 -25.22 22.20 1.01
CA PRO A 105 -24.73 23.40 1.70
C PRO A 105 -24.26 23.16 3.15
N GLN A 106 -24.64 22.03 3.76
CA GLN A 106 -24.36 21.71 5.16
C GLN A 106 -23.09 20.85 5.32
N LEU A 107 -22.52 20.38 4.21
CA LEU A 107 -21.34 19.53 4.22
C LEU A 107 -20.11 20.33 4.64
N THR A 108 -19.25 19.66 5.39
CA THR A 108 -17.97 20.24 5.84
C THR A 108 -16.78 19.54 5.19
N ASN A 109 -16.94 18.26 4.88
CA ASN A 109 -15.89 17.42 4.35
C ASN A 109 -15.66 17.63 2.84
N PRO A 110 -14.43 18.02 2.40
CA PRO A 110 -14.10 18.17 0.98
C PRO A 110 -14.36 16.92 0.13
N TYR A 111 -14.19 15.72 0.69
CA TYR A 111 -14.46 14.45 -0.01
C TYR A 111 -15.95 14.31 -0.36
N ALA A 112 -16.82 14.48 0.65
CA ALA A 112 -18.27 14.41 0.46
C ALA A 112 -18.75 15.48 -0.53
N VAL A 113 -18.23 16.71 -0.42
CA VAL A 113 -18.54 17.82 -1.33
C VAL A 113 -18.18 17.48 -2.77
N ALA A 114 -16.98 16.95 -3.02
CA ALA A 114 -16.52 16.63 -4.37
C ALA A 114 -17.36 15.51 -5.01
N MET A 115 -17.61 14.42 -4.27
CA MET A 115 -18.41 13.30 -4.76
C MET A 115 -19.87 13.71 -5.04
N MET A 116 -20.49 14.47 -4.13
CA MET A 116 -21.84 15.00 -4.36
C MET A 116 -21.89 15.98 -5.53
N SER A 117 -20.86 16.81 -5.70
CA SER A 117 -20.76 17.73 -6.83
C SER A 117 -20.71 16.98 -8.17
N TYR A 118 -20.04 15.83 -8.24
CA TYR A 118 -20.06 14.98 -9.44
C TYR A 118 -21.46 14.40 -9.71
N ALA A 119 -22.12 13.84 -8.69
CA ALA A 119 -23.50 13.36 -8.81
C ALA A 119 -24.47 14.45 -9.30
N MET A 120 -24.28 15.70 -8.83
CA MET A 120 -25.05 16.86 -9.28
C MET A 120 -24.71 17.30 -10.70
N ALA A 121 -23.43 17.25 -11.08
CA ALA A 121 -23.00 17.62 -12.42
C ALA A 121 -23.62 16.73 -13.49
N ASN A 122 -23.84 15.44 -13.18
CA ASN A 122 -24.52 14.50 -14.08
C ASN A 122 -25.99 14.87 -14.37
N GLU A 123 -26.65 15.63 -13.50
CA GLU A 123 -28.01 16.17 -13.71
C GLU A 123 -28.01 17.66 -14.08
N ASN A 124 -26.86 18.21 -14.48
CA ASN A 124 -26.66 19.64 -14.78
C ASN A 124 -27.02 20.59 -13.62
N LYS A 125 -26.93 20.11 -12.37
CA LYS A 125 -27.25 20.86 -11.14
C LYS A 125 -26.01 21.23 -10.32
N LEU A 126 -24.84 21.27 -10.94
CA LEU A 126 -23.59 21.57 -10.23
C LEU A 126 -23.60 23.00 -9.66
N ASN A 127 -23.50 23.12 -8.33
CA ASN A 127 -23.16 24.38 -7.69
C ASN A 127 -21.62 24.54 -7.64
N LYS A 128 -21.07 25.26 -8.63
CA LYS A 128 -19.62 25.46 -8.75
C LYS A 128 -19.04 26.21 -7.54
N ASP A 129 -19.78 27.16 -6.96
CA ASP A 129 -19.26 27.99 -5.87
C ASP A 129 -18.99 27.15 -4.61
N ILE A 130 -19.91 26.22 -4.29
CA ILE A 130 -19.71 25.28 -3.17
C ILE A 130 -18.51 24.37 -3.42
N LEU A 131 -18.41 23.80 -4.62
CA LEU A 131 -17.27 22.94 -4.97
C LEU A 131 -15.95 23.69 -4.82
N MET A 132 -15.86 24.91 -5.38
CA MET A 132 -14.64 25.72 -5.38
C MET A 132 -14.28 26.24 -3.99
N LYS A 133 -15.27 26.52 -3.13
CA LYS A 133 -15.05 26.95 -1.74
C LYS A 133 -14.27 25.91 -0.92
N HIS A 134 -14.44 24.62 -1.21
CA HIS A 134 -13.72 23.53 -0.54
C HIS A 134 -12.42 23.12 -1.26
N SER A 135 -12.02 23.86 -2.31
CA SER A 135 -10.76 23.62 -3.01
C SER A 135 -9.61 24.35 -2.33
N SER A 136 -8.44 23.71 -2.30
CA SER A 136 -7.17 24.34 -1.93
C SER A 136 -6.38 24.62 -3.20
N GLN A 137 -5.86 25.84 -3.33
CA GLN A 137 -5.02 26.24 -4.43
C GLN A 137 -3.59 26.46 -3.92
N HIS A 138 -2.67 25.65 -4.41
CA HIS A 138 -1.24 25.76 -4.12
C HIS A 138 -0.46 25.95 -5.42
N GLU A 139 0.84 26.25 -5.33
CA GLU A 139 1.73 26.38 -6.50
C GLU A 139 1.72 25.12 -7.39
N ALA A 140 1.40 23.96 -6.82
CA ALA A 140 1.32 22.68 -7.52
C ALA A 140 0.01 22.43 -8.30
N GLY A 141 -0.99 23.30 -8.17
CA GLY A 141 -2.31 23.15 -8.79
C GLY A 141 -3.46 23.25 -7.78
N ARG A 142 -4.64 22.77 -8.18
CA ARG A 142 -5.86 22.81 -7.36
C ARG A 142 -6.22 21.41 -6.87
N SER A 143 -6.62 21.27 -5.61
CA SER A 143 -6.96 19.97 -5.03
C SER A 143 -8.01 20.07 -3.94
N TRP A 144 -8.73 18.97 -3.71
CA TRP A 144 -9.69 18.81 -2.60
C TRP A 144 -9.09 17.88 -1.55
N THR A 145 -8.29 18.47 -0.66
CA THR A 145 -7.50 17.71 0.33
C THR A 145 -8.27 17.42 1.60
N VAL A 146 -8.22 16.17 2.05
CA VAL A 146 -8.72 15.71 3.33
C VAL A 146 -7.53 15.62 4.30
N PRO A 147 -7.54 16.35 5.44
CA PRO A 147 -6.44 16.34 6.39
C PRO A 147 -6.08 14.92 6.86
N GLY A 148 -4.80 14.55 6.77
CA GLY A 148 -4.31 13.25 7.22
C GLY A 148 -4.69 12.05 6.33
N GLN A 149 -5.43 12.26 5.23
CA GLN A 149 -5.91 11.18 4.36
C GLN A 149 -5.49 11.44 2.91
N HIS A 150 -4.26 11.05 2.58
CA HIS A 150 -3.67 11.30 1.26
C HIS A 150 -4.47 10.63 0.13
N HIS A 151 -4.75 9.33 0.22
CA HIS A 151 -5.49 8.61 -0.82
C HIS A 151 -6.92 9.11 -1.02
N HIS A 152 -7.60 9.51 0.07
CA HIS A 152 -8.94 10.09 -0.02
C HIS A 152 -8.91 11.48 -0.70
N SER A 153 -7.82 12.24 -0.52
CA SER A 153 -7.60 13.50 -1.23
C SER A 153 -7.45 13.31 -2.74
N LEU A 154 -6.82 12.20 -3.17
CA LEU A 154 -6.70 11.83 -4.59
C LEU A 154 -8.07 11.52 -5.19
N GLU A 155 -8.86 10.70 -4.49
CA GLU A 155 -10.21 10.34 -4.91
C GLU A 155 -11.16 11.55 -4.93
N ALA A 156 -11.16 12.39 -3.89
CA ALA A 156 -11.94 13.63 -3.84
C ALA A 156 -11.59 14.56 -5.02
N THR A 157 -10.30 14.73 -5.30
CA THR A 157 -9.85 15.57 -6.42
C THR A 157 -10.27 14.97 -7.76
N ALA A 158 -10.26 13.64 -7.91
CA ALA A 158 -10.75 12.96 -9.10
C ALA A 158 -12.26 13.18 -9.33
N TYR A 159 -13.10 13.07 -8.30
CA TYR A 159 -14.52 13.41 -8.40
C TYR A 159 -14.73 14.88 -8.79
N ALA A 160 -13.95 15.79 -8.21
CA ALA A 160 -14.02 17.21 -8.57
C ALA A 160 -13.65 17.48 -10.03
N VAL A 161 -12.62 16.80 -10.57
CA VAL A 161 -12.25 16.86 -11.98
C VAL A 161 -13.41 16.39 -12.86
N LEU A 162 -14.02 15.23 -12.55
CA LEU A 162 -15.17 14.72 -13.30
C LEU A 162 -16.34 15.71 -13.29
N ALA A 163 -16.64 16.32 -12.14
CA ALA A 163 -17.68 17.35 -12.02
C ALA A 163 -17.38 18.59 -12.90
N LEU A 164 -16.14 19.09 -12.87
CA LEU A 164 -15.72 20.24 -13.66
C LEU A 164 -15.73 19.95 -15.17
N VAL A 165 -15.32 18.74 -15.58
CA VAL A 165 -15.35 18.28 -16.97
C VAL A 165 -16.80 18.21 -17.47
N LYS A 166 -17.73 17.64 -16.68
CA LYS A 166 -19.17 17.65 -17.02
C LYS A 166 -19.71 19.07 -17.16
N ALA A 167 -19.26 20.00 -16.32
CA ALA A 167 -19.62 21.41 -16.39
C ALA A 167 -18.81 22.23 -17.42
N LYS A 168 -18.03 21.57 -18.28
CA LYS A 168 -17.20 22.13 -19.37
C LYS A 168 -16.21 23.21 -18.91
N ASP A 169 -15.77 23.17 -17.66
CA ASP A 169 -14.80 24.10 -17.07
C ASP A 169 -13.39 23.48 -17.13
N PHE A 170 -12.84 23.39 -18.35
CA PHE A 170 -11.61 22.66 -18.63
C PHE A 170 -10.35 23.32 -18.05
N ASP A 171 -10.38 24.64 -17.81
CA ASP A 171 -9.24 25.36 -17.27
C ASP A 171 -9.01 24.97 -15.80
N LYS A 172 -10.07 25.01 -14.98
CA LYS A 172 -10.00 24.57 -13.58
C LYS A 172 -9.79 23.07 -13.45
N ALA A 173 -10.41 22.27 -14.32
CA ALA A 173 -10.14 20.83 -14.36
C ALA A 173 -8.67 20.54 -14.67
N GLY A 174 -8.04 21.32 -15.56
CA GLY A 174 -6.63 21.22 -15.89
C GLY A 174 -5.68 21.50 -14.72
N GLU A 175 -6.02 22.46 -13.86
CA GLU A 175 -5.27 22.74 -12.61
C GLU A 175 -5.27 21.52 -11.69
N ALA A 176 -6.41 20.84 -11.56
CA ALA A 176 -6.57 19.67 -10.71
C ALA A 176 -5.93 18.41 -11.30
N VAL A 177 -6.04 18.20 -12.61
CA VAL A 177 -5.33 17.12 -13.32
C VAL A 177 -3.81 17.28 -13.20
N HIS A 178 -3.31 18.52 -13.25
CA HIS A 178 -1.89 18.77 -13.03
C HIS A 178 -1.44 18.37 -11.62
N TRP A 179 -2.23 18.69 -10.59
CA TRP A 179 -1.95 18.26 -9.23
C TRP A 179 -1.95 16.72 -9.12
N LEU A 180 -2.97 16.03 -9.66
CA LEU A 180 -3.08 14.57 -9.66
C LEU A 180 -1.87 13.88 -10.31
N ASN A 181 -1.39 14.39 -11.45
CA ASN A 181 -0.21 13.84 -12.13
C ASN A 181 1.07 13.91 -11.29
N ARG A 182 1.15 14.83 -10.32
CA ARG A 182 2.29 14.92 -9.39
C ARG A 182 2.19 13.95 -8.21
N GLN A 183 0.99 13.46 -7.91
CA GLN A 183 0.76 12.51 -6.82
C GLN A 183 0.86 11.04 -7.26
N GLN A 184 1.00 10.80 -8.56
CA GLN A 184 1.01 9.46 -9.12
C GLN A 184 2.26 8.70 -8.66
N SER A 185 2.08 7.47 -8.16
CA SER A 185 3.22 6.61 -7.80
C SER A 185 4.00 6.18 -9.05
N HIS A 186 5.23 5.70 -8.86
CA HIS A 186 6.11 5.28 -9.96
C HIS A 186 5.52 4.18 -10.87
N TYR A 187 4.57 3.39 -10.38
CA TYR A 187 3.87 2.35 -11.16
C TYR A 187 2.58 2.84 -11.82
N GLY A 188 2.32 4.15 -11.78
CA GLY A 188 1.10 4.74 -12.34
C GLY A 188 -0.13 4.62 -11.43
N GLY A 189 -0.05 3.88 -10.32
CA GLY A 189 -1.14 3.77 -9.34
C GLY A 189 -1.19 4.93 -8.34
N SER A 190 -2.33 5.10 -7.68
CA SER A 190 -2.55 6.10 -6.62
C SER A 190 -2.42 5.51 -5.20
N GLY A 191 -1.86 4.29 -5.08
CA GLY A 191 -1.64 3.58 -3.82
C GLY A 191 -2.79 2.66 -3.39
N THR A 192 -4.05 3.00 -3.70
CA THR A 192 -5.22 2.15 -3.44
C THR A 192 -6.04 1.95 -4.70
N THR A 193 -6.82 0.87 -4.77
CA THR A 193 -7.64 0.54 -5.94
C THR A 193 -8.62 1.65 -6.30
N GLN A 194 -9.32 2.23 -5.32
CA GLN A 194 -10.35 3.25 -5.53
C GLN A 194 -9.76 4.57 -6.00
N ALA A 195 -8.73 5.07 -5.32
CA ALA A 195 -8.01 6.26 -5.77
C ALA A 195 -7.42 6.06 -7.17
N THR A 196 -6.95 4.85 -7.49
CA THR A 196 -6.38 4.55 -8.80
C THR A 196 -7.45 4.58 -9.89
N ILE A 197 -8.58 3.87 -9.71
CA ILE A 197 -9.69 3.84 -10.67
C ILE A 197 -10.24 5.25 -10.92
N MET A 198 -10.54 5.98 -9.84
CA MET A 198 -11.15 7.31 -9.95
C MET A 198 -10.21 8.31 -10.62
N VAL A 199 -8.94 8.34 -10.24
CA VAL A 199 -7.94 9.23 -10.87
C VAL A 199 -7.77 8.90 -12.34
N PHE A 200 -7.66 7.62 -12.71
CA PHE A 200 -7.55 7.24 -14.12
C PHE A 200 -8.78 7.62 -14.92
N GLN A 201 -9.99 7.36 -14.40
CA GLN A 201 -11.23 7.77 -15.06
C GLN A 201 -11.28 9.28 -15.27
N ALA A 202 -11.00 10.07 -14.22
CA ALA A 202 -11.05 11.52 -14.26
C ALA A 202 -10.04 12.12 -15.27
N VAL A 203 -8.80 11.64 -15.24
CA VAL A 203 -7.74 12.11 -16.16
C VAL A 203 -8.02 11.69 -17.60
N ALA A 204 -8.55 10.47 -17.80
CA ALA A 204 -8.95 10.00 -19.13
C ALA A 204 -10.07 10.86 -19.71
N GLU A 205 -11.16 11.07 -18.96
CA GLU A 205 -12.30 11.87 -19.39
C GLU A 205 -11.91 13.35 -19.63
N TYR A 206 -11.01 13.90 -18.82
CA TYR A 206 -10.47 15.23 -19.12
C TYR A 206 -9.73 15.25 -20.46
N ARG A 207 -8.81 14.30 -20.67
CA ARG A 207 -7.97 14.24 -21.88
C ARG A 207 -8.76 13.95 -23.16
N THR A 208 -9.82 13.15 -23.08
CA THR A 208 -10.71 12.91 -24.24
C THR A 208 -11.40 14.19 -24.68
N GLN A 209 -11.86 15.02 -23.74
CA GLN A 209 -12.59 16.27 -24.02
C GLN A 209 -11.68 17.41 -24.51
N VAL A 210 -10.38 17.41 -24.15
CA VAL A 210 -9.42 18.47 -24.56
C VAL A 210 -8.47 18.06 -25.70
N LYS A 211 -8.68 16.88 -26.31
CA LYS A 211 -7.78 16.24 -27.30
C LYS A 211 -7.46 17.13 -28.51
N ASP A 212 -8.40 17.96 -28.94
CA ASP A 212 -8.27 18.80 -30.14
C ASP A 212 -7.56 20.13 -29.90
N ARG A 213 -7.17 20.43 -28.66
CA ARG A 213 -6.53 21.71 -28.29
C ARG A 213 -5.01 21.67 -28.19
N GLN A 214 -4.36 20.53 -28.42
CA GLN A 214 -2.93 20.36 -28.08
C GLN A 214 -2.05 19.99 -29.28
N ASN A 215 -1.17 20.91 -29.65
CA ASN A 215 -0.04 20.64 -30.54
C ASN A 215 1.16 20.14 -29.71
N PHE A 216 1.45 18.84 -29.80
CA PHE A 216 2.59 18.21 -29.13
C PHE A 216 3.78 18.11 -30.06
N ASN A 217 4.85 18.84 -29.71
CA ASN A 217 6.17 18.75 -30.32
C ASN A 217 7.23 19.09 -29.26
N LEU A 218 7.72 18.08 -28.55
CA LEU A 218 8.66 18.22 -27.45
C LEU A 218 9.92 17.39 -27.71
N ASP A 219 11.08 18.04 -27.69
CA ASP A 219 12.39 17.40 -27.71
C ASP A 219 12.94 17.32 -26.29
N VAL A 220 13.17 16.10 -25.81
CA VAL A 220 13.70 15.81 -24.48
C VAL A 220 15.09 15.19 -24.60
N GLU A 221 16.05 15.73 -23.86
CA GLU A 221 17.44 15.28 -23.85
C GLU A 221 17.90 14.95 -22.44
N LEU A 222 18.34 13.70 -22.24
CA LEU A 222 18.85 13.14 -21.00
C LEU A 222 20.37 13.01 -21.07
N SER A 223 21.07 13.79 -20.24
CA SER A 223 22.52 13.74 -20.09
C SER A 223 22.87 13.06 -18.76
N VAL A 224 23.66 11.99 -18.79
CA VAL A 224 24.08 11.24 -17.58
C VAL A 224 25.59 11.37 -17.40
N ALA A 225 26.03 11.68 -16.18
CA ALA A 225 27.45 11.81 -15.84
C ALA A 225 28.22 10.52 -16.18
N GLY A 226 29.34 10.66 -16.91
CA GLY A 226 30.17 9.54 -17.37
C GLY A 226 29.78 8.94 -18.72
N ARG A 227 28.71 9.40 -19.38
CA ARG A 227 28.39 9.04 -20.78
C ARG A 227 28.82 10.13 -21.74
N SER A 228 29.35 9.72 -22.89
CA SER A 228 29.84 10.62 -23.95
C SER A 228 28.74 11.20 -24.84
N LYS A 229 27.57 10.56 -24.94
CA LYS A 229 26.45 11.02 -25.76
C LYS A 229 25.16 11.11 -24.94
N PRO A 230 24.41 12.22 -25.03
CA PRO A 230 23.11 12.33 -24.40
C PRO A 230 22.06 11.50 -25.17
N VAL A 231 21.04 11.04 -24.45
CA VAL A 231 19.90 10.31 -25.04
C VAL A 231 18.83 11.33 -25.41
N ARG A 232 18.33 11.29 -26.65
CA ARG A 232 17.36 12.26 -27.16
C ARG A 232 16.06 11.57 -27.55
N TYR A 233 14.94 12.17 -27.19
CA TYR A 233 13.59 11.71 -27.49
C TYR A 233 12.80 12.85 -28.10
N THR A 234 12.15 12.60 -29.23
CA THR A 234 11.23 13.57 -29.87
C THR A 234 9.82 13.07 -29.73
N ILE A 235 9.01 13.80 -28.97
CA ILE A 235 7.62 13.48 -28.65
C ILE A 235 6.72 14.36 -29.53
N LYS A 236 6.06 13.71 -30.48
CA LYS A 236 5.08 14.26 -31.40
C LYS A 236 3.71 13.65 -31.13
N ARG A 237 2.65 14.24 -31.70
CA ARG A 237 1.29 13.72 -31.59
C ARG A 237 1.17 12.22 -31.93
N GLU A 238 1.91 11.76 -32.94
CA GLU A 238 1.90 10.36 -33.41
C GLU A 238 2.48 9.37 -32.39
N ASN A 239 3.46 9.78 -31.59
CA ASN A 239 4.16 8.91 -30.65
C ASN A 239 3.97 9.31 -29.18
N ALA A 240 3.06 10.25 -28.89
CA ALA A 240 2.76 10.77 -27.56
C ALA A 240 2.23 9.71 -26.56
N HIS A 241 1.83 8.54 -27.05
CA HIS A 241 1.38 7.40 -26.25
C HIS A 241 2.52 6.46 -25.83
N LEU A 242 3.73 6.63 -26.39
CA LEU A 242 4.87 5.79 -26.07
C LEU A 242 5.51 6.22 -24.75
N THR A 243 5.94 5.24 -23.96
CA THR A 243 6.74 5.45 -22.76
C THR A 243 8.16 5.02 -23.04
N TRP A 244 9.13 5.88 -22.73
CA TRP A 244 10.56 5.58 -22.84
C TRP A 244 11.15 5.44 -21.45
N SER A 245 11.97 4.40 -21.25
CA SER A 245 12.67 4.15 -19.99
C SER A 245 14.16 4.00 -20.23
N HIS A 246 14.96 4.43 -19.24
CA HIS A 246 16.41 4.31 -19.28
C HIS A 246 16.95 3.90 -17.92
N LYS A 247 17.79 2.86 -17.88
CA LYS A 247 18.45 2.41 -16.63
C LYS A 247 19.83 3.06 -16.49
N MET A 248 20.14 3.49 -15.27
CA MET A 248 21.44 4.04 -14.90
C MET A 248 21.79 3.66 -13.46
N GLU A 249 23.06 3.78 -13.10
CA GLU A 249 23.54 3.61 -11.73
C GLU A 249 23.01 4.75 -10.85
N ILE A 250 22.57 4.41 -9.63
CA ILE A 250 21.95 5.36 -8.69
C ILE A 250 22.88 6.48 -8.24
N ASN A 251 24.20 6.27 -8.30
CA ASN A 251 25.24 7.20 -7.84
C ASN A 251 25.66 8.23 -8.91
N LYS A 252 24.95 8.29 -10.04
CA LYS A 252 25.30 9.18 -11.16
C LYS A 252 24.30 10.31 -11.27
N GLU A 253 24.81 11.53 -11.31
CA GLU A 253 24.00 12.71 -11.60
C GLU A 253 23.53 12.70 -13.07
N PHE A 254 22.33 13.21 -13.31
CA PHE A 254 21.79 13.36 -14.65
C PHE A 254 21.01 14.68 -14.78
N ASN A 255 21.03 15.24 -15.99
CA ASN A 255 20.30 16.45 -16.35
C ASN A 255 19.29 16.13 -17.46
N VAL A 256 18.07 16.65 -17.32
CA VAL A 256 17.02 16.54 -18.34
C VAL A 256 16.71 17.92 -18.88
N THR A 257 16.81 18.10 -20.19
CA THR A 257 16.42 19.33 -20.87
C THR A 257 15.26 19.05 -21.82
N ALA A 258 14.19 19.83 -21.73
CA ALA A 258 13.02 19.71 -22.59
C ALA A 258 12.81 21.02 -23.37
N ARG A 259 12.58 20.92 -24.68
CA ARG A 259 12.41 22.06 -25.60
C ARG A 259 11.19 21.83 -26.49
N GLY A 260 10.42 22.88 -26.75
CA GLY A 260 9.26 22.81 -27.66
C GLY A 260 7.92 23.04 -26.96
N THR A 261 6.84 22.54 -27.56
CA THR A 261 5.46 22.76 -27.12
C THR A 261 4.81 21.46 -26.67
N GLY A 262 4.26 21.46 -25.46
CA GLY A 262 3.59 20.31 -24.88
C GLY A 262 3.95 20.13 -23.40
N ARG A 263 3.33 19.14 -22.76
CA ARG A 263 3.61 18.78 -21.37
C ARG A 263 3.94 17.30 -21.32
N ALA A 264 5.09 16.97 -20.73
CA ALA A 264 5.51 15.59 -20.50
C ALA A 264 5.76 15.38 -19.00
N THR A 265 5.62 14.14 -18.55
CA THR A 265 5.89 13.72 -17.17
C THR A 265 7.16 12.88 -17.16
N LEU A 266 8.10 13.22 -16.28
CA LEU A 266 9.31 12.45 -15.99
C LEU A 266 9.15 11.78 -14.63
N SER A 267 9.45 10.49 -14.53
CA SER A 267 9.47 9.74 -13.27
C SER A 267 10.83 9.07 -13.09
N VAL A 268 11.37 9.14 -11.88
CA VAL A 268 12.68 8.60 -11.52
C VAL A 268 12.49 7.61 -10.38
N LEU A 269 12.75 6.32 -10.63
CA LEU A 269 12.58 5.25 -9.65
C LEU A 269 13.95 4.70 -9.21
N PRO A 270 14.43 5.04 -8.00
CA PRO A 270 15.60 4.40 -7.42
C PRO A 270 15.23 3.02 -6.87
N LEU A 271 15.87 1.97 -7.37
CA LEU A 271 15.75 0.61 -6.84
C LEU A 271 17.07 0.22 -6.16
N TYR A 272 17.02 -0.06 -4.87
CA TYR A 272 18.17 -0.48 -4.09
C TYR A 272 17.72 -1.39 -2.94
N TYR A 273 18.62 -2.26 -2.48
CA TYR A 273 18.41 -3.00 -1.24
C TYR A 273 18.69 -2.05 -0.07
N ALA A 274 17.63 -1.54 0.55
CA ALA A 274 17.76 -0.83 1.82
C ALA A 274 18.03 -1.85 2.93
N ARG A 275 18.97 -1.54 3.83
CA ARG A 275 19.03 -2.25 5.12
C ARG A 275 17.67 -2.07 5.79
N PRO A 276 17.03 -3.14 6.32
CA PRO A 276 15.82 -3.00 7.11
C PRO A 276 16.11 -2.02 8.24
N VAL A 277 15.57 -0.81 8.14
CA VAL A 277 15.68 0.14 9.23
C VAL A 277 14.79 -0.44 10.32
N GLU A 278 15.36 -0.83 11.45
CA GLU A 278 14.64 -1.15 12.69
C GLU A 278 13.97 0.09 13.27
N LYS A 279 13.36 0.93 12.42
CA LYS A 279 12.19 1.61 12.89
C LYS A 279 11.21 0.48 13.13
N LYS A 280 11.05 0.10 14.40
CA LYS A 280 9.72 -0.22 14.91
C LYS A 280 8.83 0.79 14.20
N SER A 281 8.01 0.34 13.24
CA SER A 281 7.04 1.28 12.68
C SER A 281 6.38 1.91 13.90
N ASP A 282 6.15 3.23 13.89
CA ASP A 282 5.66 3.90 15.10
C ASP A 282 4.33 3.32 15.60
N CYS A 283 3.72 2.35 14.85
CA CYS A 283 2.59 1.51 15.21
C CYS A 283 1.53 2.39 15.88
N THR A 284 1.30 3.53 15.24
CA THR A 284 0.50 4.63 15.77
C THR A 284 -0.97 4.27 15.73
N PHE A 285 -1.36 3.53 14.69
CA PHE A 285 -2.74 3.15 14.41
C PHE A 285 -3.08 1.71 14.80
N PHE A 286 -2.10 0.84 14.94
CA PHE A 286 -2.31 -0.55 15.33
C PHE A 286 -1.38 -0.91 16.48
N ASP A 287 -1.90 -1.64 17.46
CA ASP A 287 -1.06 -2.43 18.36
C ASP A 287 -1.00 -3.84 17.76
N LEU A 288 0.20 -4.35 17.47
CA LEU A 288 0.41 -5.66 16.88
C LEU A 288 1.49 -6.38 17.70
N THR A 289 1.15 -7.57 18.20
CA THR A 289 2.08 -8.49 18.85
C THR A 289 2.11 -9.79 18.08
N VAL A 290 3.29 -10.25 17.70
CA VAL A 290 3.48 -11.48 16.95
C VAL A 290 4.35 -12.42 17.76
N LYS A 291 3.90 -13.66 17.93
CA LYS A 291 4.65 -14.71 18.63
C LYS A 291 4.63 -15.99 17.80
N MET A 292 5.79 -16.61 17.68
CA MET A 292 5.95 -17.91 17.05
C MET A 292 6.53 -18.87 18.09
N GLU A 293 5.78 -19.93 18.40
CA GLU A 293 6.15 -20.89 19.44
C GLU A 293 6.10 -22.31 18.88
N LYS A 294 6.95 -23.20 19.39
CA LYS A 294 6.93 -24.61 18.98
C LYS A 294 5.64 -25.25 19.50
N ASP A 295 4.93 -25.95 18.62
CA ASP A 295 3.70 -26.65 19.00
C ASP A 295 4.05 -27.97 19.69
N ASN A 296 3.98 -27.96 21.02
CA ASN A 296 4.37 -29.09 21.86
C ASN A 296 3.29 -30.18 21.97
N GLU A 297 2.10 -29.97 21.38
CA GLU A 297 0.99 -30.93 21.46
C GLU A 297 1.13 -32.10 20.46
N GLY A 298 1.99 -31.97 19.44
CA GLY A 298 2.31 -33.02 18.47
C GLY A 298 3.70 -33.63 18.71
N LYS A 299 3.84 -34.96 18.56
CA LYS A 299 5.14 -35.67 18.55
C LYS A 299 6.03 -35.33 17.34
N ILE A 300 5.83 -34.19 16.68
CA ILE A 300 6.50 -33.81 15.43
C ILE A 300 7.34 -32.57 15.71
N GLU A 301 8.66 -32.70 15.62
CA GLU A 301 9.64 -31.66 16.01
C GLU A 301 9.64 -30.38 15.14
N PHE A 302 8.77 -30.28 14.13
CA PHE A 302 8.84 -29.27 13.06
C PHE A 302 7.57 -28.43 12.89
N ILE A 303 6.67 -28.44 13.88
CA ILE A 303 5.43 -27.65 13.86
C ILE A 303 5.56 -26.45 14.80
N TYR A 304 5.23 -25.27 14.28
CA TYR A 304 5.23 -24.01 15.03
C TYR A 304 3.86 -23.35 14.93
N LYS A 305 3.38 -22.79 16.04
CA LYS A 305 2.15 -22.01 16.09
C LYS A 305 2.50 -20.53 16.01
N LEU A 306 2.04 -19.86 14.95
CA LEU A 306 2.12 -18.41 14.82
C LEU A 306 0.85 -17.81 15.42
N THR A 307 0.99 -16.90 16.38
CA THR A 307 -0.10 -16.18 17.02
C THR A 307 0.11 -14.69 16.85
N MET A 308 -0.92 -14.00 16.35
CA MET A 308 -0.94 -12.56 16.13
C MET A 308 -2.08 -11.97 16.95
N ASP A 309 -1.76 -11.07 17.88
CA ASP A 309 -2.70 -10.28 18.68
C ASP A 309 -2.66 -8.84 18.15
N PHE A 310 -3.82 -8.29 17.81
CA PHE A 310 -3.89 -6.94 17.29
C PHE A 310 -5.17 -6.21 17.71
N ILE A 311 -5.06 -4.88 17.81
CA ILE A 311 -6.17 -3.95 18.09
C ILE A 311 -5.93 -2.62 17.37
N TYR A 312 -7.00 -1.98 16.93
CA TYR A 312 -6.92 -0.66 16.32
C TYR A 312 -6.87 0.45 17.38
N LYS A 313 -5.85 1.31 17.31
CA LYS A 313 -5.64 2.43 18.22
C LYS A 313 -6.49 3.63 17.80
N SER A 314 -7.77 3.60 18.19
CA SER A 314 -8.70 4.72 18.00
C SER A 314 -9.67 4.80 19.17
N ASP A 315 -9.94 6.01 19.66
CA ASP A 315 -10.90 6.21 20.75
C ASP A 315 -12.36 6.17 20.27
N LYS A 316 -12.60 6.14 18.96
CA LYS A 316 -13.92 6.44 18.37
C LYS A 316 -14.46 5.34 17.48
N THR A 317 -13.62 4.62 16.75
CA THR A 317 -14.07 3.79 15.62
C THR A 317 -13.20 2.57 15.41
N ASP A 318 -13.82 1.46 15.00
CA ASP A 318 -13.14 0.28 14.46
C ASP A 318 -12.40 0.65 13.16
N ALA A 319 -11.33 -0.08 12.84
CA ALA A 319 -10.72 -0.05 11.52
C ALA A 319 -11.67 -0.68 10.49
N THR A 320 -11.61 -0.21 9.25
CA THR A 320 -12.34 -0.80 8.13
C THR A 320 -11.63 -2.07 7.62
N MET A 321 -11.86 -2.43 6.36
CA MET A 321 -11.26 -3.62 5.78
C MET A 321 -9.73 -3.56 5.91
N THR A 322 -9.16 -4.52 6.62
CA THR A 322 -7.76 -4.53 7.04
C THR A 322 -7.07 -5.75 6.44
N ILE A 323 -5.83 -5.56 6.01
CA ILE A 323 -4.97 -6.64 5.49
C ILE A 323 -3.93 -6.99 6.55
N LEU A 324 -3.74 -8.30 6.75
CA LEU A 324 -2.53 -8.86 7.36
C LEU A 324 -1.69 -9.51 6.26
N ASP A 325 -0.51 -8.96 6.03
CA ASP A 325 0.50 -9.51 5.13
C ASP A 325 1.56 -10.24 5.96
N VAL A 326 1.50 -11.58 5.95
CA VAL A 326 2.37 -12.47 6.71
C VAL A 326 3.45 -13.00 5.76
N GLY A 327 4.67 -12.46 5.85
CA GLY A 327 5.82 -13.01 5.15
C GLY A 327 6.20 -14.37 5.74
N LEU A 328 6.48 -15.37 4.90
CA LEU A 328 6.87 -16.69 5.37
C LEU A 328 8.40 -16.78 5.52
N PRO A 329 8.93 -17.35 6.62
CA PRO A 329 10.34 -17.69 6.71
C PRO A 329 10.71 -18.74 5.66
N THR A 330 11.98 -18.75 5.25
CA THR A 330 12.44 -19.71 4.23
C THR A 330 12.32 -21.14 4.75
N GLY A 331 11.72 -22.03 3.95
CA GLY A 331 11.53 -23.43 4.32
C GLY A 331 10.29 -23.72 5.15
N PHE A 332 9.39 -22.74 5.36
CA PHE A 332 8.13 -22.93 6.08
C PHE A 332 6.93 -22.92 5.13
N GLU A 333 5.94 -23.77 5.42
CA GLU A 333 4.62 -23.75 4.78
C GLU A 333 3.51 -23.65 5.84
N VAL A 334 2.40 -23.01 5.48
CA VAL A 334 1.27 -22.81 6.38
C VAL A 334 0.30 -23.98 6.32
N GLU A 335 -0.25 -24.38 7.47
CA GLU A 335 -1.31 -25.38 7.55
C GLU A 335 -2.63 -24.82 7.01
N GLU A 336 -2.99 -25.19 5.77
CA GLU A 336 -4.21 -24.70 5.12
C GLU A 336 -5.50 -25.08 5.84
N SER A 337 -5.52 -26.19 6.58
CA SER A 337 -6.73 -26.62 7.28
C SER A 337 -7.15 -25.64 8.38
N ASP A 338 -6.18 -25.09 9.11
CA ASP A 338 -6.40 -24.04 10.13
C ASP A 338 -6.96 -22.76 9.46
N LEU A 339 -6.41 -22.34 8.31
CA LEU A 339 -6.88 -21.17 7.55
C LEU A 339 -8.31 -21.36 7.00
N LYS A 340 -8.64 -22.57 6.54
CA LYS A 340 -9.99 -22.92 6.10
C LYS A 340 -10.97 -22.82 7.27
N GLN A 341 -10.60 -23.28 8.46
CA GLN A 341 -11.44 -23.15 9.65
C GLN A 341 -11.68 -21.68 10.03
N LEU A 342 -10.65 -20.83 9.95
CA LEU A 342 -10.76 -19.40 10.24
C LEU A 342 -11.65 -18.64 9.22
N SER A 343 -11.74 -19.13 7.97
CA SER A 343 -12.50 -18.48 6.89
C SER A 343 -13.90 -19.06 6.64
N SER A 344 -14.15 -20.33 6.98
CA SER A 344 -15.44 -21.00 6.79
C SER A 344 -16.15 -21.37 8.10
N GLY A 345 -15.54 -21.08 9.25
CA GLY A 345 -16.13 -21.31 10.56
C GLY A 345 -17.37 -20.45 10.83
N LYS A 346 -18.13 -20.79 11.87
CA LYS A 346 -19.36 -20.06 12.26
C LYS A 346 -19.10 -18.60 12.67
N GLU A 347 -17.94 -18.32 13.25
CA GLU A 347 -17.54 -16.98 13.73
C GLU A 347 -16.78 -16.17 12.67
N ARG A 348 -16.23 -16.84 11.65
CA ARG A 348 -15.61 -16.26 10.46
C ARG A 348 -14.67 -15.07 10.74
N TYR A 349 -13.56 -15.37 11.41
CA TYR A 349 -12.52 -14.39 11.76
C TYR A 349 -11.84 -13.77 10.53
N ILE A 350 -11.76 -14.51 9.42
CA ILE A 350 -11.11 -14.07 8.19
C ILE A 350 -12.11 -14.13 7.03
N GLN A 351 -12.20 -13.06 6.25
CA GLN A 351 -13.08 -13.02 5.08
C GLN A 351 -12.53 -13.92 3.96
N LYS A 352 -11.23 -13.82 3.70
CA LYS A 352 -10.51 -14.55 2.66
C LYS A 352 -9.03 -14.65 3.00
N PHE A 353 -8.36 -15.68 2.50
CA PHE A 353 -6.90 -15.76 2.52
C PHE A 353 -6.37 -16.08 1.12
N GLU A 354 -5.17 -15.61 0.81
CA GLU A 354 -4.48 -15.85 -0.45
C GLU A 354 -3.00 -16.13 -0.20
N MET A 355 -2.46 -17.17 -0.83
CA MET A 355 -1.03 -17.43 -0.85
C MET A 355 -0.42 -16.70 -2.05
N ASN A 356 0.39 -15.68 -1.78
CA ASN A 356 1.01 -14.87 -2.81
C ASN A 356 2.45 -15.31 -3.04
N LYS A 357 2.72 -15.94 -4.20
CA LYS A 357 4.07 -16.27 -4.66
C LYS A 357 4.65 -15.22 -5.62
N VAL A 358 3.86 -14.21 -5.99
CA VAL A 358 4.20 -13.24 -7.05
C VAL A 358 4.81 -11.97 -6.49
N LEU A 359 4.40 -11.53 -5.29
CA LEU A 359 4.87 -10.27 -4.67
C LEU A 359 6.09 -10.44 -3.75
N SER A 360 6.49 -11.67 -3.43
CA SER A 360 7.65 -11.98 -2.58
C SER A 360 8.32 -13.27 -3.05
N GLU A 361 9.63 -13.25 -3.28
CA GLU A 361 10.44 -14.45 -3.60
C GLU A 361 10.36 -15.51 -2.49
N ARG A 362 9.96 -15.12 -1.26
CA ARG A 362 9.84 -16.00 -0.09
C ARG A 362 8.44 -16.61 0.08
N GLY A 363 7.46 -16.12 -0.71
CA GLY A 363 6.04 -16.37 -0.46
C GLY A 363 5.50 -15.53 0.69
N SER A 364 4.28 -15.00 0.54
CA SER A 364 3.54 -14.37 1.64
C SER A 364 2.10 -14.88 1.70
N LEU A 365 1.56 -14.94 2.91
CA LEU A 365 0.16 -15.24 3.18
C LEU A 365 -0.56 -13.91 3.44
N ILE A 366 -1.57 -13.61 2.63
CA ILE A 366 -2.40 -12.42 2.75
C ILE A 366 -3.74 -12.83 3.37
N LEU A 367 -4.09 -12.23 4.51
CA LEU A 367 -5.38 -12.41 5.16
C LEU A 367 -6.21 -11.12 5.06
N TYR A 368 -7.47 -11.27 4.66
CA TYR A 368 -8.43 -10.17 4.52
C TYR A 368 -9.40 -10.19 5.70
N LEU A 369 -9.42 -9.11 6.48
CA LEU A 369 -10.32 -8.91 7.61
C LEU A 369 -11.39 -7.88 7.25
N ASP A 370 -12.65 -8.13 7.62
CA ASP A 370 -13.75 -7.20 7.35
C ASP A 370 -13.61 -5.88 8.12
N LYS A 371 -13.14 -5.96 9.37
CA LYS A 371 -12.86 -4.86 10.28
C LYS A 371 -11.88 -5.30 11.36
N VAL A 372 -11.31 -4.34 12.08
CA VAL A 372 -10.56 -4.61 13.33
C VAL A 372 -11.13 -3.72 14.44
N SER A 373 -11.51 -4.34 15.55
CA SER A 373 -12.06 -3.65 16.71
C SER A 373 -11.07 -2.65 17.32
N HIS A 374 -11.61 -1.52 17.80
CA HIS A 374 -10.85 -0.57 18.63
C HIS A 374 -11.03 -0.81 20.14
N LYS A 375 -11.92 -1.74 20.52
CA LYS A 375 -12.28 -2.00 21.93
C LYS A 375 -11.74 -3.31 22.46
N GLU A 376 -11.69 -4.31 21.60
CA GLU A 376 -11.33 -5.68 21.96
C GLU A 376 -10.15 -6.12 21.10
N LYS A 377 -9.25 -6.87 21.70
CA LYS A 377 -8.12 -7.46 20.98
C LYS A 377 -8.59 -8.65 20.19
N GLU A 378 -8.21 -8.68 18.92
CA GLU A 378 -8.45 -9.80 18.03
C GLU A 378 -7.19 -10.67 17.98
N VAL A 379 -7.38 -11.99 17.98
CA VAL A 379 -6.28 -12.96 17.97
C VAL A 379 -6.50 -13.92 16.83
N ILE A 380 -5.51 -14.02 15.95
CA ILE A 380 -5.46 -15.01 14.87
C ILE A 380 -4.25 -15.88 15.09
N SER A 381 -4.46 -17.20 15.08
CA SER A 381 -3.36 -18.17 15.17
C SER A 381 -3.56 -19.32 14.21
N PHE A 382 -2.47 -19.79 13.61
CA PHE A 382 -2.45 -20.98 12.76
C PHE A 382 -1.07 -21.66 12.84
N ARG A 383 -1.02 -22.94 12.46
CA ARG A 383 0.22 -23.71 12.45
C ARG A 383 1.00 -23.52 11.15
N MET A 384 2.32 -23.60 11.29
CA MET A 384 3.31 -23.59 10.22
C MET A 384 4.22 -24.81 10.37
N HIS A 385 4.50 -25.46 9.26
CA HIS A 385 5.36 -26.64 9.18
C HIS A 385 6.71 -26.23 8.60
N GLN A 386 7.79 -26.57 9.30
CA GLN A 386 9.14 -26.43 8.81
C GLN A 386 9.46 -27.61 7.88
N MET A 387 9.51 -27.34 6.57
CA MET A 387 9.80 -28.32 5.52
C MET A 387 11.31 -28.52 5.31
N LEU A 388 12.10 -27.48 5.57
CA LEU A 388 13.55 -27.49 5.39
C LEU A 388 14.22 -26.92 6.64
N ASP A 389 15.27 -27.59 7.09
CA ASP A 389 16.14 -27.07 8.15
C ASP A 389 17.19 -26.13 7.53
N VAL A 390 17.12 -24.85 7.89
CA VAL A 390 17.94 -23.77 7.32
C VAL A 390 18.80 -23.20 8.44
N GLY A 391 20.14 -23.31 8.29
CA GLY A 391 21.07 -23.00 9.38
C GLY A 391 21.07 -21.54 9.87
N LEU A 392 20.88 -20.57 8.97
CA LEU A 392 20.75 -19.14 9.31
C LEU A 392 19.40 -18.62 8.80
N LEU A 393 18.33 -18.96 9.53
CA LEU A 393 16.98 -18.54 9.20
C LEU A 393 16.85 -17.02 9.38
N GLN A 394 16.42 -16.33 8.32
CA GLN A 394 16.15 -14.91 8.41
C GLN A 394 14.78 -14.66 9.06
N PRO A 395 14.67 -13.64 9.94
CA PRO A 395 13.39 -13.19 10.46
C PRO A 395 12.39 -12.89 9.34
N ALA A 396 11.13 -13.26 9.57
CA ALA A 396 10.03 -12.88 8.72
C ALA A 396 9.22 -11.76 9.37
N ALA A 397 8.35 -11.11 8.60
CA ALA A 397 7.59 -9.95 9.04
C ALA A 397 6.09 -10.15 8.86
N VAL A 398 5.30 -9.66 9.82
CA VAL A 398 3.86 -9.47 9.68
C VAL A 398 3.60 -7.97 9.58
N THR A 399 2.84 -7.56 8.57
CA THR A 399 2.43 -6.16 8.40
C THR A 399 0.91 -6.06 8.40
N ILE A 400 0.36 -5.21 9.28
CA ILE A 400 -1.07 -4.89 9.36
C ILE A 400 -1.33 -3.47 8.84
N TYR A 401 -2.34 -3.29 8.00
CA TYR A 401 -2.74 -1.99 7.46
C TYR A 401 -4.17 -1.97 6.93
N GLU A 402 -4.81 -0.79 6.95
CA GLU A 402 -6.12 -0.61 6.32
C GLU A 402 -6.00 -0.55 4.80
N TYR A 403 -6.91 -1.22 4.10
CA TYR A 403 -6.89 -1.34 2.63
C TYR A 403 -6.97 0.01 1.90
N TYR A 404 -7.77 0.95 2.42
CA TYR A 404 -8.01 2.26 1.79
C TYR A 404 -7.05 3.36 2.28
N SER A 405 -6.22 3.04 3.29
CA SER A 405 -5.26 3.95 3.92
C SER A 405 -3.96 3.21 4.32
N PRO A 406 -3.21 2.63 3.37
CA PRO A 406 -2.06 1.77 3.66
C PRO A 406 -0.85 2.48 4.28
N ASP A 407 -0.85 3.81 4.33
CA ASP A 407 0.19 4.60 5.00
C ASP A 407 0.24 4.31 6.52
N ALA A 408 -0.92 4.01 7.11
CA ALA A 408 -1.08 3.66 8.52
C ALA A 408 -0.76 2.17 8.78
N ARG A 409 0.45 1.73 8.42
CA ARG A 409 0.88 0.33 8.60
C ARG A 409 1.71 0.12 9.86
N CYS A 410 1.55 -1.05 10.48
CA CYS A 410 2.41 -1.52 11.58
C CYS A 410 3.07 -2.83 11.16
N THR A 411 4.39 -2.91 11.27
CA THR A 411 5.20 -4.09 10.89
C THR A 411 5.96 -4.61 12.09
N MET A 412 5.80 -5.90 12.37
CA MET A 412 6.51 -6.62 13.42
C MET A 412 7.24 -7.83 12.84
N PHE A 413 8.46 -8.08 13.32
CA PHE A 413 9.25 -9.23 12.91
C PHE A 413 9.05 -10.40 13.88
N TYR A 414 9.17 -11.61 13.38
CA TYR A 414 9.09 -12.84 14.17
C TYR A 414 10.13 -13.86 13.72
N HIS A 415 10.57 -14.67 14.68
CA HIS A 415 11.54 -15.75 14.47
C HIS A 415 11.22 -16.90 15.45
N PRO A 416 11.37 -18.17 15.07
CA PRO A 416 11.02 -19.31 15.94
C PRO A 416 11.78 -19.35 17.28
N GLU A 417 13.05 -18.95 17.26
CA GLU A 417 13.94 -19.04 18.44
C GLU A 417 14.21 -17.70 19.12
N ARG A 418 13.91 -16.56 18.45
CA ARG A 418 14.31 -15.23 18.92
C ARG A 418 13.07 -14.42 19.30
N THR A 419 13.07 -13.91 20.52
CA THR A 419 11.91 -13.21 21.11
C THR A 419 11.64 -11.83 20.50
N ASP A 420 12.68 -11.15 20.01
CA ASP A 420 12.59 -9.84 19.33
C ASP A 420 12.73 -9.95 17.81
N ALA A 421 13.01 -11.17 17.31
CA ALA A 421 13.34 -11.45 15.92
C ALA A 421 14.45 -10.55 15.35
N ALA A 422 15.29 -9.97 16.22
CA ALA A 422 16.39 -9.14 15.80
C ALA A 422 17.55 -9.99 15.28
N ILE A 423 18.29 -9.41 14.35
CA ILE A 423 19.57 -9.96 13.89
C ILE A 423 20.58 -9.74 15.02
N TYR A 424 21.45 -10.70 15.31
CA TYR A 424 22.54 -10.52 16.28
C TYR A 424 23.42 -9.36 15.81
N ARG A 425 23.58 -8.36 16.68
CA ARG A 425 24.36 -7.16 16.38
C ARG A 425 25.26 -6.82 17.54
N LEU A 426 26.49 -6.42 17.22
CA LEU A 426 27.42 -5.81 18.17
C LEU A 426 27.38 -4.30 17.95
N CYS A 427 26.79 -3.58 18.88
CA CYS A 427 26.62 -2.13 18.80
C CYS A 427 27.50 -1.40 19.82
N LYS A 428 28.21 -0.36 19.37
CA LYS A 428 28.94 0.59 20.22
C LYS A 428 28.50 2.01 19.87
N GLY A 429 27.62 2.58 20.69
CA GLY A 429 26.91 3.82 20.33
C GLY A 429 26.01 3.57 19.11
N ASP A 430 26.08 4.44 18.10
CA ASP A 430 25.30 4.31 16.86
C ASP A 430 25.92 3.35 15.82
N LEU A 431 27.14 2.84 16.07
CA LEU A 431 27.82 1.92 15.15
C LEU A 431 27.48 0.48 15.52
N CYS A 432 26.72 -0.20 14.66
CA CYS A 432 26.38 -1.61 14.80
C CYS A 432 27.02 -2.46 13.70
N LEU A 433 27.63 -3.58 14.08
CA LEU A 433 28.14 -4.62 13.20
C LEU A 433 27.24 -5.85 13.26
N CYS A 434 27.08 -6.55 12.14
CA CYS A 434 26.37 -7.83 12.09
C CYS A 434 27.20 -8.89 12.82
N ALA A 435 26.55 -9.67 13.69
CA ALA A 435 27.14 -10.73 14.49
C ALA A 435 26.44 -12.09 14.26
N GLU A 436 25.88 -12.28 13.06
CA GLU A 436 25.33 -13.58 12.61
C GLU A 436 26.43 -14.58 12.22
N GLU A 437 27.68 -14.15 12.17
CA GLU A 437 28.81 -15.04 11.93
C GLU A 437 29.15 -15.85 13.17
N ASN A 438 29.78 -17.01 12.94
CA ASN A 438 30.24 -17.86 14.04
C ASN A 438 31.29 -17.14 14.89
N CYS A 439 31.12 -17.15 16.21
CA CYS A 439 32.15 -16.73 17.14
C CYS A 439 33.44 -17.54 16.92
N SER A 440 34.60 -16.88 17.05
CA SER A 440 35.88 -17.57 17.00
C SER A 440 36.03 -18.49 18.22
N PHE A 441 36.10 -19.80 18.00
CA PHE A 441 36.31 -20.77 19.08
C PHE A 441 37.79 -20.92 19.40
N GLN A 442 38.15 -20.88 20.69
CA GLN A 442 39.48 -21.29 21.14
C GLN A 442 39.64 -22.80 20.91
N LYS A 443 40.53 -23.19 20.00
CA LYS A 443 40.91 -24.60 19.84
C LYS A 443 41.59 -25.07 21.13
N LYS A 444 40.93 -25.94 21.90
CA LYS A 444 41.47 -26.55 23.13
C LYS A 444 42.45 -27.71 22.86
N ASN A 445 42.65 -28.08 21.60
CA ASN A 445 43.55 -29.16 21.20
C ASN A 445 45.00 -28.65 21.10
N ASN A 446 45.96 -29.53 21.33
CA ASN A 446 47.39 -29.21 21.23
C ASN A 446 47.80 -29.13 19.75
N VAL A 447 47.64 -27.95 19.14
CA VAL A 447 48.02 -27.67 17.74
C VAL A 447 49.53 -27.48 17.66
N ARG A 448 50.19 -28.09 16.68
CA ARG A 448 51.66 -27.95 16.47
C ARG A 448 52.00 -26.53 16.02
N ASP A 449 53.15 -26.02 16.46
CA ASP A 449 53.58 -24.65 16.13
C ASP A 449 53.74 -24.40 14.63
N GLU A 450 54.17 -25.41 13.87
CA GLU A 450 54.29 -25.34 12.40
C GLU A 450 52.94 -25.11 11.72
N GLU A 451 51.87 -25.74 12.23
CA GLU A 451 50.50 -25.56 11.71
C GLU A 451 49.98 -24.15 12.03
N ARG A 452 50.33 -23.61 13.21
CA ARG A 452 49.99 -22.23 13.60
C ARG A 452 50.71 -21.21 12.73
N LEU A 453 51.99 -21.45 12.42
CA LEU A 453 52.80 -20.59 11.56
C LEU A 453 52.25 -20.56 10.12
N ASN A 454 51.91 -21.73 9.58
CA ASN A 454 51.33 -21.83 8.23
C ASN A 454 50.00 -21.08 8.14
N ARG A 455 49.13 -21.20 9.16
CA ARG A 455 47.85 -20.48 9.20
C ARG A 455 48.01 -18.97 9.28
N VAL A 456 49.03 -18.53 10.02
CA VAL A 456 49.42 -17.12 10.16
C VAL A 456 49.88 -16.51 8.82
N CYS A 457 50.52 -17.31 7.98
CA CYS A 457 51.03 -16.89 6.68
C CYS A 457 49.98 -16.93 5.54
N GLU A 458 48.75 -17.36 5.81
CA GLU A 458 47.70 -17.40 4.77
C GLU A 458 47.24 -16.00 4.34
N PRO A 459 46.93 -15.80 3.05
CA PRO A 459 46.30 -14.57 2.57
C PRO A 459 44.91 -14.41 3.20
N GLY A 460 44.65 -13.25 3.83
CA GLY A 460 43.42 -12.96 4.58
C GLY A 460 43.63 -12.78 6.09
N MET A 461 44.83 -13.06 6.62
CA MET A 461 45.21 -12.70 8.00
C MET A 461 45.86 -11.31 8.01
N ASP A 462 45.13 -10.29 8.43
CA ASP A 462 45.62 -8.90 8.34
C ASP A 462 46.57 -8.50 9.47
N TYR A 463 46.32 -8.96 10.70
CA TYR A 463 47.07 -8.53 11.89
C TYR A 463 47.32 -9.68 12.86
N ILE A 464 48.42 -9.60 13.62
CA ILE A 464 48.80 -10.62 14.62
C ILE A 464 49.44 -9.95 15.82
N TYR A 465 48.80 -10.13 16.98
CA TYR A 465 49.21 -9.53 18.24
C TYR A 465 49.31 -10.57 19.35
N LYS A 466 50.31 -10.42 20.22
CA LYS A 466 50.32 -11.01 21.56
C LYS A 466 49.75 -9.98 22.51
N VAL A 467 48.66 -10.32 23.20
CA VAL A 467 47.92 -9.38 24.04
C VAL A 467 47.65 -9.97 25.41
N THR A 468 47.55 -9.09 26.40
CA THR A 468 47.12 -9.41 27.77
C THR A 468 45.86 -8.63 28.09
N VAL A 469 44.81 -9.31 28.54
CA VAL A 469 43.55 -8.67 28.93
C VAL A 469 43.77 -7.87 30.22
N VAL A 470 43.45 -6.58 30.20
CA VAL A 470 43.66 -5.64 31.32
C VAL A 470 42.35 -5.23 31.99
N GLY A 471 41.23 -5.36 31.30
CA GLY A 471 39.91 -5.01 31.79
C GLY A 471 38.81 -5.71 31.00
N MET A 472 37.63 -5.79 31.60
CA MET A 472 36.45 -6.34 30.95
C MET A 472 35.21 -5.53 31.36
N ASP A 473 34.39 -5.18 30.37
CA ASP A 473 33.10 -4.52 30.52
C ASP A 473 32.04 -5.42 29.88
N LEU A 474 31.31 -6.15 30.72
CA LEU A 474 30.29 -7.11 30.30
C LEU A 474 28.94 -6.39 30.24
N LYS A 475 28.42 -6.17 29.04
CA LYS A 475 27.10 -5.56 28.83
C LYS A 475 26.10 -6.61 28.37
N GLN A 476 24.82 -6.25 28.42
CA GLN A 476 23.73 -7.13 28.04
C GLN A 476 23.79 -7.56 26.56
N ASP A 477 24.36 -6.72 25.67
CA ASP A 477 24.39 -6.97 24.22
C ASP A 477 25.79 -7.31 23.68
N SER A 478 26.87 -7.00 24.41
CA SER A 478 28.24 -7.31 24.01
C SER A 478 29.23 -7.28 25.17
N ASP A 479 30.22 -8.16 25.11
CA ASP A 479 31.35 -8.16 26.04
C ASP A 479 32.52 -7.39 25.41
N ILE A 480 32.99 -6.36 26.11
CA ILE A 480 34.14 -5.56 25.67
C ILE A 480 35.34 -5.95 26.52
N TYR A 481 36.39 -6.46 25.86
CA TYR A 481 37.65 -6.83 26.50
C TYR A 481 38.70 -5.78 26.18
N ASP A 482 39.19 -5.07 27.20
CA ASP A 482 40.30 -4.15 27.05
C ASP A 482 41.60 -4.95 27.07
N MET A 483 42.38 -4.84 25.98
CA MET A 483 43.59 -5.62 25.78
C MET A 483 44.81 -4.72 25.64
N LYS A 484 45.89 -5.05 26.36
CA LYS A 484 47.20 -4.42 26.19
C LYS A 484 48.04 -5.26 25.25
N VAL A 485 48.50 -4.65 24.15
CA VAL A 485 49.41 -5.30 23.19
C VAL A 485 50.81 -5.39 23.79
N GLU A 486 51.34 -6.61 23.93
CA GLU A 486 52.70 -6.88 24.41
C GLU A 486 53.71 -6.97 23.27
N LEU A 487 53.31 -7.62 22.18
CA LEU A 487 54.17 -7.84 21.01
C LEU A 487 53.33 -7.79 19.74
N VAL A 488 53.83 -7.06 18.75
CA VAL A 488 53.28 -7.03 17.39
C VAL A 488 54.10 -7.99 16.53
N LEU A 489 53.46 -9.03 16.01
CA LEU A 489 54.09 -9.99 15.10
C LEU A 489 53.79 -9.65 13.64
N LYS A 490 52.64 -9.03 13.37
CA LYS A 490 52.24 -8.50 12.06
C LYS A 490 51.33 -7.29 12.27
N GLU A 491 51.72 -6.16 11.68
CA GLU A 491 50.91 -4.93 11.68
C GLU A 491 49.75 -5.05 10.68
N GLY A 492 48.57 -4.55 11.05
CA GLY A 492 47.40 -4.50 10.17
C GLY A 492 47.43 -3.31 9.21
N THR A 493 46.91 -3.50 8.00
CA THR A 493 46.66 -2.43 7.04
C THR A 493 45.34 -1.72 7.32
N LEU A 494 45.38 -0.41 7.60
CA LEU A 494 44.20 0.46 7.63
C LEU A 494 43.76 0.77 6.20
N TYR A 495 42.75 0.07 5.70
CA TYR A 495 42.00 0.54 4.53
C TYR A 495 41.00 1.60 5.02
N TYR A 496 41.22 2.86 4.62
CA TYR A 496 40.29 3.97 4.83
C TYR A 496 39.14 3.93 3.83
#